data_AF-A0A2A8TYA7-F1
#
_entry.id   AF-A0A2A8TYA7-F1
#
_cell.length_a   1.000
_cell.length_b   1.000
_cell.length_c   1.000
_cell.angle_alpha   90.00
_cell.angle_beta   90.00
_cell.angle_gamma   90.00
#
_symmetry.space_group_name_H-M   'P 1'
#
loop_
_entity.id
_entity.type
_entity.pdbx_description
1 polymer ?
#
loop_
_entity_poly.entity_id
_entity_poly.type
_entity_poly.pdbx_seq_one_letter_code
_entity_poly.pdbx_strand_id
1 'polypeptide(L)'
;MDKKYLVTVTPIQEDSKPQKKNSLSAADRKNIKVLPETLNKVKAICTMKDIKNYELIDEMLNYYIANKLNSNEQNNLNDIMSIRK
;
A
#
# COMPACT_ATOMS: atom_id res chain seq x y z
N MET A 1 52.12 -22.37 -18.33
CA MET A 1 51.87 -20.94 -18.02
C MET A 1 50.37 -20.79 -17.84
N ASP A 2 49.90 -21.23 -16.68
CA ASP A 2 48.50 -21.49 -16.39
C ASP A 2 47.85 -20.23 -15.84
N LYS A 3 47.01 -19.59 -16.66
CA LYS A 3 46.26 -18.40 -16.26
C LYS A 3 45.12 -18.84 -15.34
N LYS A 4 45.26 -18.56 -14.04
CA LYS A 4 44.18 -18.70 -13.06
C LYS A 4 43.26 -17.48 -13.20
N TYR A 5 42.05 -17.71 -13.69
CA TYR A 5 41.00 -16.69 -13.70
C TYR A 5 40.22 -16.79 -12.38
N LEU A 6 40.26 -15.71 -11.59
CA LEU A 6 39.45 -15.57 -10.39
C LEU A 6 38.04 -15.15 -10.82
N VAL A 7 37.09 -16.09 -10.86
CA VAL A 7 35.67 -15.78 -11.11
C VAL A 7 35.05 -15.34 -9.78
N THR A 8 34.98 -14.03 -9.54
CA THR A 8 34.20 -13.45 -8.45
C THR A 8 32.73 -13.38 -8.86
N VAL A 9 31.94 -14.35 -8.41
CA VAL A 9 30.48 -14.28 -8.46
C VAL A 9 30.02 -13.41 -7.30
N THR A 10 29.76 -12.13 -7.56
CA THR A 10 29.02 -11.29 -6.61
C THR A 10 27.56 -11.73 -6.61
N PRO A 11 26.99 -12.16 -5.47
CA PRO A 11 25.56 -12.35 -5.37
C PRO A 11 24.89 -10.99 -5.54
N ILE A 12 23.98 -10.88 -6.51
CA ILE A 12 23.08 -9.74 -6.64
C ILE A 12 22.14 -9.85 -5.45
N GLN A 13 22.47 -9.14 -4.39
CA GLN A 13 21.55 -8.91 -3.29
C GLN A 13 20.49 -7.95 -3.84
N GLU A 14 19.38 -8.50 -4.33
CA GLU A 14 18.14 -7.75 -4.50
C GLU A 14 17.70 -7.32 -3.10
N ASP A 15 18.29 -6.23 -2.60
CA ASP A 15 17.74 -5.43 -1.52
C ASP A 15 16.46 -4.77 -2.03
N SER A 16 15.40 -5.57 -2.23
CA SER A 16 14.04 -5.06 -2.13
C SER A 16 13.82 -4.73 -0.66
N LYS A 17 14.39 -3.59 -0.22
CA LYS A 17 14.06 -3.03 1.08
C LYS A 17 12.54 -2.94 1.11
N PRO A 18 11.85 -3.63 2.04
CA PRO A 18 10.42 -3.46 2.16
C PRO A 18 10.19 -1.98 2.40
N GLN A 19 9.51 -1.34 1.44
CA GLN A 19 9.11 0.06 1.51
C GLN A 19 8.57 0.28 2.92
N LYS A 20 9.20 1.21 3.66
CA LYS A 20 8.95 1.46 5.08
C LYS A 20 7.45 1.67 5.27
N LYS A 21 6.73 0.60 5.65
CA LYS A 21 5.28 0.63 5.81
C LYS A 21 5.00 1.71 6.84
N ASN A 22 4.22 2.73 6.45
CA ASN A 22 3.78 3.77 7.37
C ASN A 22 3.09 3.07 8.54
N SER A 23 3.80 2.93 9.65
CA SER A 23 3.34 2.16 10.80
C SER A 23 2.34 3.02 11.55
N LEU A 24 1.10 3.08 11.06
CA LEU A 24 -0.02 3.56 11.86
C LEU A 24 -0.08 2.72 13.13
N SER A 25 -0.04 3.41 14.28
CA SER A 25 -0.19 2.78 15.59
C SER A 25 -1.52 2.06 15.62
N ALA A 26 -1.60 0.94 16.35
CA ALA A 26 -2.86 0.22 16.53
C ALA A 26 -3.95 1.13 17.11
N ALA A 27 -3.58 2.17 17.87
CA ALA A 27 -4.48 3.15 18.46
C ALA A 27 -5.17 4.07 17.43
N ASP A 28 -4.53 4.33 16.28
CA ASP A 28 -5.05 5.25 15.26
C ASP A 28 -6.01 4.54 14.28
N ARG A 29 -6.01 3.21 14.29
CA ARG A 29 -6.83 2.39 13.39
C ARG A 29 -8.30 2.46 13.80
N LYS A 30 -9.17 2.73 12.83
CA LYS A 30 -10.63 2.76 13.02
C LYS A 30 -11.28 1.54 12.37
N ASN A 31 -12.40 1.10 12.94
CA ASN A 31 -13.19 0.02 12.37
C ASN A 31 -14.21 0.59 11.37
N ILE A 32 -14.44 -0.14 10.28
CA ILE A 32 -15.52 0.11 9.32
C ILE A 32 -16.38 -1.15 9.22
N LYS A 33 -17.69 -0.98 9.16
CA LYS A 33 -18.62 -2.09 8.90
C LYS A 33 -18.74 -2.27 7.39
N VAL A 34 -18.55 -3.49 6.92
CA VAL A 34 -18.64 -3.85 5.49
C VAL A 34 -19.48 -5.12 5.32
N LEU A 35 -19.98 -5.32 4.11
CA LEU A 35 -20.65 -6.55 3.73
C LEU A 35 -19.67 -7.75 3.79
N PRO A 36 -20.17 -8.97 4.06
CA PRO A 36 -19.32 -10.15 4.17
C PRO A 36 -18.58 -10.48 2.86
N GLU A 37 -19.22 -10.27 1.71
CA GLU A 37 -18.59 -10.48 0.41
C GLU A 37 -17.40 -9.53 0.18
N THR A 38 -17.56 -8.26 0.56
CA THR A 38 -16.49 -7.25 0.46
C THR A 38 -15.32 -7.61 1.37
N LEU A 39 -15.59 -8.06 2.60
CA LEU A 39 -14.55 -8.51 3.52
C LEU A 39 -13.77 -9.69 2.95
N ASN A 40 -14.44 -10.65 2.31
CA ASN A 40 -13.79 -11.81 1.70
C ASN A 40 -12.89 -11.40 0.53
N LYS A 41 -13.34 -10.48 -0.32
CA LYS A 41 -12.52 -9.92 -1.41
C LYS A 41 -11.28 -9.20 -0.89
N VAL A 42 -11.45 -8.35 0.13
CA VAL A 42 -10.34 -7.65 0.78
C VAL A 42 -9.33 -8.65 1.34
N LYS A 43 -9.78 -9.67 2.09
CA LYS A 43 -8.90 -10.72 2.63
C LYS A 43 -8.15 -11.47 1.53
N ALA A 44 -8.83 -11.88 0.46
CA ALA A 44 -8.19 -12.58 -0.65
C ALA A 44 -7.07 -11.75 -1.29
N ILE A 45 -7.33 -10.47 -1.57
CA ILE A 45 -6.34 -9.56 -2.16
C ILE A 45 -5.17 -9.30 -1.20
N CYS A 46 -5.45 -9.09 0.09
CA CYS A 46 -4.43 -8.92 1.11
C CYS A 46 -3.50 -10.13 1.21
N THR A 47 -4.05 -11.35 1.17
CA THR A 47 -3.26 -12.58 1.15
C THR A 47 -2.39 -12.68 -0.11
N MET A 48 -2.92 -12.31 -1.28
CA MET A 48 -2.17 -12.36 -2.54
C MET A 48 -1.02 -11.34 -2.61
N LYS A 49 -1.17 -10.19 -1.96
CA LYS A 49 -0.20 -9.07 -2.01
C LYS A 49 0.67 -8.95 -0.76
N ASP A 50 0.48 -9.79 0.25
CA ASP A 50 1.14 -9.72 1.56
C ASP A 50 1.07 -8.32 2.22
N ILE A 51 -0.13 -7.74 2.18
CA ILE A 51 -0.44 -6.42 2.75
C ILE A 51 -1.55 -6.53 3.79
N LYS A 52 -1.56 -5.59 4.74
CA LYS A 52 -2.60 -5.55 5.76
C LYS A 52 -3.87 -4.93 5.20
N ASN A 53 -5.03 -5.29 5.74
CA ASN A 53 -6.33 -4.80 5.25
C ASN A 53 -6.43 -3.27 5.19
N TYR A 54 -5.89 -2.56 6.17
CA TYR A 54 -5.92 -1.10 6.17
C TYR A 54 -5.02 -0.48 5.10
N GLU A 55 -3.88 -1.12 4.80
CA GLU A 55 -2.94 -0.65 3.76
C GLU A 55 -3.60 -0.77 2.38
N LEU A 56 -4.28 -1.90 2.12
CA LEU A 56 -5.05 -2.08 0.89
C LEU A 56 -6.16 -1.03 0.75
N ILE A 57 -6.88 -0.74 1.83
CA ILE A 57 -7.97 0.25 1.80
C ILE A 57 -7.42 1.64 1.51
N ASP A 58 -6.29 2.03 2.12
CA ASP A 58 -5.64 3.31 1.87
C ASP A 58 -5.16 3.42 0.41
N GLU A 59 -4.52 2.38 -0.13
CA GLU A 59 -4.08 2.33 -1.53
C GLU A 59 -5.25 2.44 -2.51
N MET A 60 -6.31 1.67 -2.28
CA MET A 60 -7.50 1.68 -3.14
C MET A 60 -8.22 3.02 -3.10
N LEU A 61 -8.29 3.67 -1.92
CA LEU A 61 -8.88 4.99 -1.77
C LEU A 61 -8.06 6.05 -2.50
N ASN A 62 -6.72 6.05 -2.33
CA ASN A 62 -5.82 6.96 -3.05
C ASN A 62 -5.92 6.77 -4.57
N TYR A 63 -5.99 5.52 -5.03
CA TYR A 63 -6.20 5.21 -6.44
C TYR A 63 -7.55 5.75 -6.95
N TYR A 64 -8.62 5.60 -6.17
CA TYR A 64 -9.93 6.12 -6.55
C TYR A 64 -9.93 7.65 -6.64
N ILE A 65 -9.33 8.33 -5.66
CA ILE A 65 -9.19 9.80 -5.67
C ILE A 65 -8.41 10.26 -6.90
N ALA A 66 -7.26 9.64 -7.17
CA ALA A 66 -6.40 10.06 -8.27
C ALA A 66 -6.99 9.77 -9.67
N ASN A 67 -7.71 8.66 -9.83
CA ASN A 67 -8.12 8.19 -11.17
C ASN A 67 -9.62 8.36 -11.48
N LYS A 68 -10.47 8.53 -10.46
CA LYS A 68 -11.93 8.64 -10.65
C LYS A 68 -12.49 10.01 -10.31
N LEU A 69 -11.91 10.75 -9.36
CA LEU A 69 -12.37 12.09 -9.03
C LEU A 69 -11.76 13.12 -9.97
N ASN A 70 -12.58 14.04 -10.46
CA ASN A 70 -12.09 15.21 -11.18
C ASN A 70 -11.55 16.29 -10.23
N SER A 71 -10.86 17.30 -10.75
CA SER A 71 -10.21 18.34 -9.93
C SER A 71 -11.17 19.08 -8.99
N ASN A 72 -12.42 19.31 -9.41
CA ASN A 72 -13.43 19.96 -8.57
C ASN A 72 -13.89 19.04 -7.43
N GLU A 73 -14.08 17.75 -7.68
CA GLU A 73 -14.43 16.76 -6.64
C GLU A 73 -13.29 16.57 -5.64
N GLN A 74 -12.04 16.56 -6.10
CA GLN A 74 -10.87 16.49 -5.22
C GLN A 74 -10.74 17.73 -4.34
N ASN A 75 -10.97 18.93 -4.89
CA ASN A 75 -10.96 20.17 -4.12
C ASN A 75 -12.06 20.17 -3.05
N ASN A 76 -13.30 19.80 -3.41
CA ASN A 76 -14.39 19.67 -2.45
C ASN A 76 -14.07 18.66 -1.34
N LEU A 77 -13.45 17.52 -1.69
CA LEU A 77 -13.02 16.53 -0.70
C LEU A 77 -12.01 17.13 0.28
N ASN A 78 -11.02 17.87 -0.21
CA ASN A 78 -10.01 18.53 0.62
C ASN A 78 -10.63 19.59 1.54
N ASP A 79 -11.57 20.38 1.03
CA ASP A 79 -12.27 21.40 1.82
C ASP A 79 -13.06 20.76 2.96
N ILE A 80 -13.82 19.70 2.69
CA ILE A 80 -14.58 18.94 3.70
C ILE A 80 -13.64 18.35 4.76
N MET A 81 -12.51 17.79 4.34
CA MET A 81 -11.51 17.22 5.26
C MET A 81 -10.81 18.30 6.09
N SER A 82 -10.59 19.49 5.54
CA SER A 82 -9.99 20.63 6.26
C SER A 82 -10.93 21.20 7.33
N ILE A 83 -12.25 21.18 7.11
CA ILE A 83 -13.25 21.64 8.07
C ILE A 83 -13.38 20.70 9.28
N ARG A 84 -13.09 19.40 9.09
CA ARG A 84 -13.18 18.37 10.15
C ARG A 84 -11.90 18.21 10.98
N LYS A 85 -10.85 18.99 10.71
CA LYS A 85 -9.56 18.91 11.40
C LYS A 85 -9.51 19.86 12.60
#